data_AF-A0A2D9NGT1-F1
#
_entry.id   AF-A0A2D9NGT1-F1
#
_cell.length_a   1.000
_cell.length_b   1.000
_cell.length_c   1.000
_cell.angle_alpha   90.00
_cell.angle_beta   90.00
_cell.angle_gamma   90.00
#
_symmetry.space_group_name_H-M   'P 1'
#
loop_
_entity.id
_entity.type
_entity.pdbx_description
1 polymer ?
#
loop_
_entity_poly.entity_id
_entity_poly.type
_entity_poly.pdbx_seq_one_letter_code
_entity_poly.pdbx_strand_id
1 'polypeptide(L)' 'MNEIKVIQSEPGKEIIVRIVHARLNEDAWIGLFKAGTGDNEHGDRWKWMRDVDVSHITFPAQGAGEWSVR' A
#
# COMPACT_ATOMS: atom_id res chain seq x y z
N MET A 1 15.03 7.64 -3.63
CA MET A 1 14.30 6.57 -2.93
C MET A 1 12.83 6.92 -3.03
N ASN A 2 11.98 5.97 -3.42
CA ASN A 2 10.54 6.23 -3.50
C ASN A 2 10.00 6.32 -2.06
N GLU A 3 9.21 7.35 -1.75
CA GLU A 3 8.66 7.58 -0.41
C GLU A 3 7.15 7.32 -0.43
N ILE A 4 6.66 6.48 0.48
CA ILE A 4 5.23 6.21 0.68
C ILE A 4 4.74 7.11 1.81
N LYS A 5 3.68 7.88 1.55
CA LYS A 5 3.00 8.69 2.57
C LYS A 5 1.60 8.15 2.80
N VAL A 6 1.27 7.91 4.07
CA VAL A 6 -0.08 7.57 4.51
C VAL A 6 -0.93 8.84 4.55
N ILE A 7 -2.09 8.80 3.91
CA ILE A 7 -3.10 9.86 3.92
C ILE A 7 -4.20 9.50 4.92
N GLN A 8 -4.64 8.24 4.95
CA GLN A 8 -5.63 7.73 5.88
C GLN A 8 -5.32 6.28 6.29
N SER A 9 -5.48 5.98 7.59
CA SER A 9 -5.31 4.63 8.14
C SER A 9 -6.21 4.38 9.35
N GLU A 10 -7.37 5.04 9.40
CA GLU A 10 -8.33 4.83 10.49
C GLU A 10 -8.89 3.40 10.44
N PRO A 11 -8.97 2.69 11.59
CA PRO A 11 -9.55 1.35 11.64
C PRO A 11 -10.98 1.31 11.11
N GLY A 12 -11.29 0.31 10.29
CA GLY A 12 -12.60 0.13 9.67
C GLY A 12 -12.86 1.02 8.44
N LYS A 13 -11.91 1.88 8.06
CA LYS A 13 -11.94 2.63 6.80
C LYS A 13 -10.86 2.12 5.86
N GLU A 14 -11.03 2.44 4.57
CA GLU A 14 -9.99 2.19 3.57
C GLU A 14 -8.69 2.89 3.95
N ILE A 15 -7.58 2.23 3.60
CA ILE A 15 -6.24 2.79 3.77
C ILE A 15 -5.84 3.48 2.48
N ILE A 16 -5.47 4.75 2.58
CA ILE A 16 -5.12 5.58 1.42
C ILE A 16 -3.67 6.03 1.57
N VAL A 17 -2.86 5.79 0.54
CA VAL A 17 -1.46 6.22 0.48
C VAL A 17 -1.15 6.91 -0.84
N ARG A 18 -0.03 7.64 -0.86
CA ARG A 18 0.55 8.19 -2.09
C ARG A 18 2.05 7.97 -2.14
N ILE A 19 2.60 7.98 -3.35
CA ILE A 19 4.04 7.87 -3.60
C ILE A 19 4.56 9.22 -4.08
N VAL A 20 5.49 9.82 -3.35
CA VAL A 20 5.94 11.22 -3.59
C VAL A 20 7.05 11.31 -4.65
N HIS A 21 7.79 10.22 -4.88
CA HIS A 21 8.91 10.18 -5.82
C HIS A 21 8.84 8.91 -6.67
N ALA A 22 7.86 8.82 -7.56
CA ALA A 22 7.61 7.62 -8.36
C ALA A 22 8.61 7.46 -9.53
N ARG A 23 9.85 7.02 -9.24
CA ARG A 23 10.66 6.32 -10.27
C ARG A 23 10.39 4.83 -10.11
N LEU A 24 9.24 4.40 -10.59
CA LEU A 24 8.79 3.03 -10.46
C LEU A 24 8.95 2.34 -11.81
N ASN A 25 9.44 1.10 -11.76
CA ASN A 25 9.32 0.19 -12.90
C ASN A 25 7.82 -0.13 -13.09
N GLU A 26 7.37 -0.31 -14.32
CA GLU A 26 5.99 -0.72 -14.64
C GLU A 26 5.63 -2.07 -13.99
N ASP A 27 6.63 -2.94 -13.78
CA ASP A 27 6.51 -4.23 -13.09
C ASP A 27 6.71 -4.14 -11.57
N ALA A 28 6.82 -2.93 -11.00
CA ALA A 28 6.77 -2.78 -9.56
C ALA A 28 5.33 -3.02 -9.06
N TRP A 29 5.22 -3.45 -7.81
CA TRP A 29 3.95 -3.61 -7.12
C TRP A 29 4.01 -2.97 -5.74
N ILE A 30 2.84 -2.68 -5.17
CA ILE A 30 2.66 -2.19 -3.80
C ILE A 30 1.68 -3.08 -3.08
N GLY A 31 1.98 -3.42 -1.83
CA GLY A 31 1.15 -4.30 -1.02
C GLY A 31 0.90 -3.77 0.39
N LEU A 32 -0.19 -4.24 0.98
CA LEU A 32 -0.57 -4.00 2.37
C LEU A 32 -0.47 -5.30 3.18
N PHE A 33 0.31 -5.22 4.25
CA PHE A 33 0.75 -6.37 5.03
C PHE A 33 0.47 -6.17 6.49
N LYS A 34 0.21 -7.26 7.21
CA LYS A 34 0.27 -7.21 8.67
C LYS A 34 1.74 -6.99 9.09
N ALA A 35 1.99 -6.14 10.08
CA ALA A 35 3.35 -5.88 10.52
C ALA A 35 4.08 -7.18 10.91
N GLY A 36 5.34 -7.30 10.49
CA GLY A 36 6.18 -8.49 10.74
C GLY A 36 5.99 -9.66 9.77
N THR A 37 5.08 -9.56 8.80
CA THR A 37 4.85 -10.63 7.81
C THR A 37 5.77 -10.55 6.58
N GLY A 38 5.99 -11.69 5.92
CA GLY A 38 6.79 -11.78 4.70
C GLY A 38 6.09 -11.22 3.47
N ASP A 39 6.86 -10.88 2.43
CA ASP A 39 6.36 -10.26 1.19
C ASP A 39 5.31 -11.11 0.46
N ASN A 40 5.23 -12.41 0.72
CA ASN A 40 4.22 -13.30 0.11
C ASN A 40 2.88 -13.32 0.88
N GLU A 41 2.77 -12.64 2.02
CA GLU A 41 1.60 -12.67 2.91
C GLU A 41 0.64 -11.47 2.70
N HIS A 42 0.58 -10.93 1.48
CA HIS A 42 -0.36 -9.85 1.12
C HIS A 42 -1.78 -10.36 0.81
N GLY A 43 -1.96 -11.64 0.45
CA GLY A 43 -3.23 -12.12 -0.11
C GLY A 43 -3.61 -11.30 -1.35
N ASP A 44 -4.86 -10.83 -1.43
CA ASP A 44 -5.32 -9.96 -2.53
C ASP A 44 -5.08 -8.46 -2.27
N ARG A 45 -4.37 -8.09 -1.18
CA ARG A 45 -4.13 -6.69 -0.80
C ARG A 45 -2.87 -6.13 -1.45
N TRP A 46 -2.74 -6.27 -2.75
CA TRP A 46 -1.63 -5.73 -3.53
C TRP A 46 -2.10 -5.25 -4.91
N LYS A 47 -1.31 -4.40 -5.54
CA LYS A 47 -1.60 -3.83 -6.87
C LYS A 47 -0.32 -3.63 -7.64
N TRP A 48 -0.36 -3.79 -8.96
CA TRP A 48 0.71 -3.35 -9.84
C TRP A 48 0.76 -1.82 -9.88
N MET A 49 1.96 -1.26 -9.94
CA MET A 49 2.13 0.19 -9.99
C MET A 49 1.62 0.80 -11.29
N ARG A 50 1.63 0.04 -12.39
CA ARG A 50 1.05 0.45 -13.69
C ARG A 50 -0.48 0.53 -13.69
N ASP A 51 -1.15 -0.08 -12.72
CA ASP A 51 -2.61 -0.18 -12.67
C ASP A 51 -3.25 0.81 -11.66
N VAL A 52 -2.45 1.68 -11.04
CA VAL A 52 -2.92 2.60 -9.98
C VAL A 52 -2.50 4.05 -10.23
N ASP A 53 -3.32 4.97 -9.73
CA ASP A 53 -2.90 6.35 -9.54
C ASP A 53 -1.96 6.44 -8.32
N VAL A 54 -0.67 6.69 -8.58
CA VAL A 54 0.36 6.77 -7.53
C VAL A 54 0.13 7.93 -6.54
N SER A 55 -0.70 8.91 -6.89
CA SER A 55 -1.09 10.01 -6.01
C SER A 55 -2.22 9.63 -5.05
N HIS A 56 -2.92 8.52 -5.32
CA HIS A 56 -4.08 8.07 -4.56
C HIS A 56 -4.29 6.55 -4.69
N ILE A 57 -3.56 5.76 -3.89
CA ILE A 57 -3.65 4.30 -3.86
C ILE A 57 -4.53 3.87 -2.69
N THR A 58 -5.58 3.11 -2.99
CA THR A 58 -6.54 2.63 -1.99
C THR A 58 -6.38 1.14 -1.73
N PHE A 59 -6.32 0.77 -0.44
CA PHE A 59 -6.42 -0.61 0.04
C PHE A 59 -7.70 -0.84 0.83
N PRO A 60 -8.23 -2.08 0.86
CA PRO A 60 -9.43 -2.42 1.62
C PRO A 60 -9.31 -2.05 3.10
N ALA A 61 -10.46 -1.76 3.71
CA ALA A 61 -10.52 -1.47 5.14
C ALA A 61 -9.92 -2.59 5.99
N GLN A 62 -9.18 -2.20 7.02
CA GLN A 62 -8.57 -3.12 7.97
C GLN A 62 -9.05 -2.87 9.39
N GLY A 63 -9.05 -3.93 10.19
CA GLY A 63 -9.22 -3.82 11.64
C GLY A 63 -8.04 -3.08 12.29
N ALA A 64 -8.23 -2.69 13.55
CA ALA A 64 -7.18 -2.11 14.37
C ALA A 64 -5.96 -3.05 14.45
N GLY A 65 -4.77 -2.48 14.41
CA GLY A 65 -3.51 -3.21 14.45
C GLY A 65 -2.40 -2.51 13.70
N GLU A 66 -1.22 -3.12 13.69
CA GLU A 66 -0.08 -2.62 12.94
C GLU A 66 -0.05 -3.22 11.53
N TRP A 67 0.08 -2.34 10.55
CA TRP A 67 0.11 -2.67 9.14
C TRP A 67 1.31 -1.98 8.47
N SER A 68 1.85 -2.62 7.44
CA SER A 68 2.96 -2.12 6.65
C SER A 68 2.55 -2.00 5.18
N VAL A 69 2.98 -0.92 4.55
CA VAL A 69 2.86 -0.72 3.11
C VAL A 69 4.27 -0.72 2.52
N ARG A 70 4.50 -1.58 1.53
CA ARG A 70 5.79 -1.76 0.87
C ARG A 70 5.61 -2.01 -0.61
#